data_AF-A0A2N2TPQ2-F1
#
_entry.id   AF-A0A2N2TPQ2-F1
#
_cell.length_a   1.000
_cell.length_b   1.000
_cell.length_c   1.000
_cell.angle_alpha   90.00
_cell.angle_beta   90.00
_cell.angle_gamma   90.00
#
_symmetry.space_group_name_H-M   'P 1'
#
loop_
_entity.id
_entity.type
_entity.pdbx_description
1 polymer ?
#
loop_
_entity_poly.entity_id
_entity_poly.type
_entity_poly.pdbx_seq_one_letter_code
_entity_poly.pdbx_strand_id
1 'polypeptide(L)'
;MNKPCSKCKGEMSPSIHEPFHGEEGGLRLTISDMPYDACAQGHKRFLNLTFAAQLMDLMLNPATYQKFPIATEKGFFKKTYLCPACAHELPDAPTDAQRLEVRAEIEGAQPFKVEVDVPVYTCAGCGKACIHSIKETGTLAFKATGHAYRSIDIPPT
;
A
#
# COMPACT_ATOMS: atom_id res chain seq x y z
N MET A 1 10.00 8.72 -28.22
CA MET A 1 8.67 9.03 -28.79
C MET A 1 7.63 8.30 -27.96
N ASN A 2 6.76 9.02 -27.24
CA ASN A 2 5.72 8.40 -26.41
C ASN A 2 4.72 7.66 -27.31
N LYS A 3 4.38 6.41 -26.98
CA LYS A 3 3.37 5.66 -27.74
C LYS A 3 2.02 6.38 -27.62
N PRO A 4 1.29 6.58 -28.73
CA PRO A 4 -0.01 7.26 -28.72
C PRO A 4 -1.03 6.49 -27.88
N CYS A 5 -2.12 7.16 -27.52
CA CYS A 5 -3.21 6.57 -26.75
C CYS A 5 -3.72 5.30 -27.43
N SER A 6 -3.80 4.19 -26.70
CA SER A 6 -4.28 2.91 -27.25
C SER A 6 -5.74 2.99 -27.71
N LYS A 7 -6.56 3.81 -27.03
CA LYS A 7 -8.00 4.00 -27.26
C LYS A 7 -8.31 4.99 -28.38
N CYS A 8 -7.82 6.24 -28.29
CA CYS A 8 -8.18 7.30 -29.25
C CYS A 8 -7.05 7.70 -30.22
N LYS A 9 -5.87 7.08 -30.13
CA LYS A 9 -4.67 7.41 -30.93
C LYS A 9 -4.13 8.84 -30.75
N GLY A 10 -4.71 9.63 -29.85
CA GLY A 10 -4.21 10.96 -29.50
C GLY A 10 -2.85 10.93 -28.81
N GLU A 11 -2.21 12.10 -28.77
CA GLU A 11 -0.95 12.31 -28.06
C GLU A 11 -1.12 12.06 -26.54
N MET A 12 -0.09 11.48 -25.92
CA MET A 12 -0.03 11.23 -24.48
C MET A 12 0.97 12.20 -23.86
N SER A 13 0.54 12.93 -22.85
CA SER A 13 1.35 13.88 -22.08
C SER A 13 1.46 13.45 -20.62
N PRO A 14 2.60 13.71 -19.95
CA PRO A 14 2.75 13.51 -18.52
C PRO A 14 1.72 14.32 -17.73
N SER A 15 1.26 13.76 -16.62
CA SER A 15 0.29 14.35 -15.70
C SER A 15 0.52 13.82 -14.29
N ILE A 16 -0.08 14.50 -13.30
CA ILE A 16 -0.02 14.12 -11.88
C ILE A 16 -1.45 13.92 -11.39
N HIS A 17 -1.69 12.83 -10.68
CA HIS A 17 -3.03 12.52 -10.18
C HIS A 17 -3.26 13.19 -8.83
N GLU A 18 -4.48 13.70 -8.59
CA GLU A 18 -4.90 14.09 -7.24
C GLU A 18 -4.84 12.88 -6.28
N PRO A 19 -4.71 13.09 -4.96
CA PRO A 19 -4.64 11.99 -4.02
C PRO A 19 -5.81 11.02 -4.16
N PHE A 20 -5.50 9.72 -4.21
CA PHE A 20 -6.48 8.64 -4.30
C PHE A 20 -6.12 7.52 -3.35
N HIS A 21 -7.07 6.66 -3.04
CA HIS A 21 -6.89 5.65 -2.00
C HIS A 21 -7.56 4.33 -2.33
N GLY A 22 -7.12 3.29 -1.62
CA GLY A 22 -7.73 1.98 -1.57
C GLY A 22 -7.64 1.41 -0.16
N GLU A 23 -8.58 0.53 0.19
CA GLU A 23 -8.69 -0.04 1.53
C GLU A 23 -8.85 -1.55 1.45
N GLU A 24 -8.23 -2.27 2.37
CA GLU A 24 -8.41 -3.72 2.55
C GLU A 24 -8.21 -4.08 4.03
N GLY A 25 -9.18 -4.76 4.63
CA GLY A 25 -9.02 -5.36 5.96
C GLY A 25 -8.61 -4.39 7.07
N GLY A 26 -9.09 -3.13 7.01
CA GLY A 26 -8.77 -2.08 7.98
C GLY A 26 -7.45 -1.33 7.69
N LEU A 27 -6.69 -1.73 6.67
CA LEU A 27 -5.55 -0.98 6.16
C LEU A 27 -6.02 -0.04 5.04
N ARG A 28 -5.65 1.24 5.14
CA ARG A 28 -5.89 2.24 4.10
C ARG A 28 -4.58 2.69 3.48
N LEU A 29 -4.51 2.68 2.16
CA LEU A 29 -3.37 3.17 1.39
C LEU A 29 -3.82 4.40 0.59
N THR A 30 -3.08 5.50 0.72
CA THR A 30 -3.31 6.75 -0.01
C THR A 30 -2.08 7.07 -0.84
N ILE A 31 -2.26 7.31 -2.14
CA ILE A 31 -1.20 7.68 -3.06
C ILE A 31 -1.41 9.13 -3.46
N SER A 32 -0.38 9.95 -3.30
CA SER A 32 -0.38 11.37 -3.69
C SER A 32 0.73 11.63 -4.70
N ASP A 33 0.49 12.60 -5.58
CA ASP A 33 1.45 13.07 -6.57
C ASP A 33 1.94 11.98 -7.54
N MET A 34 1.15 10.93 -7.75
CA MET A 34 1.51 9.82 -8.64
C MET A 34 1.57 10.33 -10.08
N PRO A 35 2.72 10.17 -10.77
CA PRO A 35 2.82 10.53 -12.17
C PRO A 35 2.18 9.47 -13.06
N TYR A 36 1.52 9.93 -14.12
CA TYR A 36 0.90 9.08 -15.14
C TYR A 36 0.90 9.78 -16.50
N ASP A 37 0.60 9.05 -17.57
CA ASP A 37 0.36 9.63 -18.89
C ASP A 37 -1.16 9.76 -19.15
N ALA A 38 -1.61 10.90 -19.67
CA ALA A 38 -2.98 11.12 -20.12
C ALA A 38 -3.02 11.68 -21.55
N CYS A 39 -4.08 11.37 -22.31
CA CYS A 39 -4.38 12.13 -23.54
C CYS A 39 -5.46 13.19 -23.29
N ALA A 40 -5.67 14.09 -24.26
CA ALA A 40 -6.70 15.13 -24.19
C ALA A 40 -8.15 14.61 -24.01
N GLN A 41 -8.40 13.31 -24.24
CA GLN A 41 -9.69 12.65 -24.01
C GLN A 41 -9.79 12.00 -22.61
N GLY A 42 -8.80 12.21 -21.73
CA GLY A 42 -8.81 11.68 -20.36
C GLY A 42 -8.42 10.21 -20.21
N HIS A 43 -8.01 9.52 -21.28
CA HIS A 43 -7.52 8.15 -21.17
C HIS A 43 -6.15 8.12 -20.50
N LYS A 44 -6.04 7.37 -19.41
CA LYS A 44 -4.86 7.28 -18.57
C LYS A 44 -4.05 6.00 -18.82
N ARG A 45 -2.74 6.06 -18.55
CA ARG A 45 -1.81 4.91 -18.59
C ARG A 45 -0.69 5.12 -17.57
N PHE A 46 -0.18 4.04 -16.98
CA PHE A 46 1.07 4.09 -16.21
C PHE A 46 2.26 4.52 -17.07
N LEU A 47 3.29 5.08 -16.44
CA LEU A 47 4.49 5.55 -17.16
C LEU A 47 5.24 4.42 -17.87
N ASN A 48 5.19 3.20 -17.32
CA ASN A 48 5.78 2.02 -17.92
C ASN A 48 5.01 0.75 -17.50
N LEU A 49 5.38 -0.40 -18.09
CA LEU A 49 4.71 -1.69 -17.88
C LEU A 49 4.98 -2.30 -16.50
N THR A 50 6.08 -1.92 -15.83
CA THR A 50 6.47 -2.47 -14.52
C THR A 50 6.01 -1.61 -13.35
N PHE A 51 5.49 -0.41 -13.60
CA PHE A 51 5.12 0.58 -12.59
C PHE A 51 4.21 -0.02 -11.51
N ALA A 52 3.11 -0.64 -11.94
CA ALA A 52 2.13 -1.22 -11.02
C ALA A 52 2.75 -2.33 -10.16
N ALA A 53 3.57 -3.19 -10.78
CA ALA A 53 4.25 -4.28 -10.10
C ALA A 53 5.30 -3.77 -9.10
N GLN A 54 6.11 -2.76 -9.48
CA GLN A 54 7.12 -2.17 -8.60
C GLN A 54 6.50 -1.55 -7.34
N LEU A 55 5.35 -0.87 -7.46
CA LEU A 55 4.67 -0.35 -6.27
C LEU A 55 4.11 -1.48 -5.39
N MET A 56 3.56 -2.53 -6.01
CA MET A 56 3.08 -3.71 -5.29
C MET A 56 4.21 -4.43 -4.54
N ASP A 57 5.38 -4.58 -5.17
CA ASP A 57 6.57 -5.16 -4.56
C ASP A 57 7.08 -4.32 -3.38
N LEU A 58 7.04 -2.98 -3.51
CA LEU A 58 7.36 -2.07 -2.41
C LEU A 58 6.43 -2.30 -1.20
N MET A 59 5.14 -2.54 -1.43
CA MET A 59 4.16 -2.81 -0.36
C MET A 59 4.32 -4.21 0.25
N LEU A 60 4.91 -5.16 -0.46
CA LEU A 60 5.23 -6.50 0.06
C LEU A 60 6.58 -6.55 0.78
N ASN A 61 7.44 -5.55 0.59
CA ASN A 61 8.77 -5.51 1.19
C ASN A 61 8.70 -5.38 2.72
N PRO A 62 9.26 -6.34 3.50
CA PRO A 62 9.31 -6.27 4.96
C PRO A 62 9.94 -4.98 5.51
N ALA A 63 10.93 -4.42 4.82
CA ALA A 63 11.61 -3.20 5.23
C ALA A 63 10.66 -2.00 5.32
N THR A 64 9.57 -2.00 4.55
CA THR A 64 8.53 -0.97 4.58
C THR A 64 7.89 -0.85 5.97
N TYR A 65 7.72 -1.98 6.67
CA TYR A 65 7.03 -2.04 7.96
C TYR A 65 7.96 -2.21 9.17
N GLN A 66 9.27 -2.13 8.98
CA GLN A 66 10.26 -2.44 10.03
C GLN A 66 10.14 -1.59 11.30
N LYS A 67 9.49 -0.42 11.24
CA LYS A 67 9.27 0.45 12.40
C LYS A 67 8.27 -0.12 13.41
N PHE A 68 7.45 -1.08 13.01
CA PHE A 68 6.44 -1.67 13.87
C PHE A 68 6.99 -2.88 14.61
N PRO A 69 6.82 -2.95 15.95
CA PRO A 69 7.01 -4.20 16.67
C PRO A 69 6.06 -5.27 16.09
N ILE A 70 6.56 -6.49 15.93
CA ILE A 70 5.81 -7.60 15.34
C ILE A 70 5.42 -8.56 16.46
N ALA A 71 4.16 -8.96 16.49
CA ALA A 71 3.67 -9.95 17.43
C ALA A 71 4.37 -11.30 17.27
N THR A 72 4.47 -12.06 18.36
CA THR A 72 4.88 -13.46 18.31
C THR A 72 3.66 -14.32 18.03
N GLU A 73 3.66 -15.03 16.90
CA GLU A 73 2.59 -15.97 16.54
C GLU A 73 2.77 -17.31 17.27
N LYS A 74 1.70 -17.82 17.88
CA LYS A 74 1.63 -19.17 18.47
C LYS A 74 0.39 -19.91 17.99
N GLY A 75 0.46 -21.25 18.04
CA GLY A 75 -0.67 -22.14 17.78
C GLY A 75 -0.73 -22.62 16.33
N PHE A 76 -0.91 -23.94 16.14
CA PHE A 76 -0.94 -24.57 14.82
C PHE A 76 -2.35 -24.59 14.19
N PHE A 77 -3.40 -24.64 15.03
CA PHE A 77 -4.80 -24.72 14.58
C PHE A 77 -5.58 -23.40 14.72
N LYS A 78 -5.25 -22.60 15.73
CA LYS A 78 -5.76 -21.24 15.91
C LYS A 78 -4.54 -20.35 16.16
N LYS A 79 -4.34 -19.35 15.31
CA LYS A 79 -3.28 -18.36 15.49
C LYS A 79 -3.64 -17.48 16.68
N THR A 80 -2.72 -17.38 17.62
CA THR A 80 -2.76 -16.41 18.72
C THR A 80 -1.55 -15.51 18.59
N TYR A 81 -1.77 -14.20 18.66
CA TYR A 81 -0.72 -13.20 18.59
C TYR A 81 -0.37 -12.70 19.99
N LEU A 82 0.90 -12.79 20.37
CA LEU A 82 1.40 -12.32 21.66
C LEU A 82 2.22 -11.05 21.49
N CYS A 83 2.06 -10.12 22.44
CA CYS A 83 2.86 -8.91 22.52
C CYS A 83 4.35 -9.28 22.61
N PRO A 84 5.22 -8.73 21.74
CA PRO A 84 6.63 -9.09 21.74
C PRO A 84 7.39 -8.57 22.96
N ALA A 85 6.81 -7.65 23.73
CA ALA A 85 7.47 -7.04 24.89
C ALA A 85 7.13 -7.72 26.23
N CYS A 86 5.89 -8.21 26.41
CA CYS A 86 5.43 -8.77 27.69
C CYS A 86 4.72 -10.12 27.55
N ALA A 87 4.66 -10.69 26.34
CA ALA A 87 4.00 -11.96 26.00
C ALA A 87 2.50 -12.04 26.31
N HIS A 88 1.85 -10.94 26.71
CA HIS A 88 0.39 -10.88 26.85
C HIS A 88 -0.30 -11.07 25.49
N GLU A 89 -1.45 -11.73 25.48
CA GLU A 89 -2.24 -11.93 24.27
C GLU A 89 -2.75 -10.59 23.73
N LEU A 90 -2.64 -10.41 22.41
CA LEU A 90 -3.13 -9.23 21.72
C LEU A 90 -4.61 -9.41 21.37
N PRO A 91 -5.37 -8.31 21.25
CA PRO A 91 -6.76 -8.39 20.83
C PRO A 91 -6.88 -8.96 19.40
N ASP A 92 -8.02 -9.60 19.15
CA ASP A 92 -8.36 -10.17 17.84
C ASP A 92 -8.66 -9.09 16.78
N ALA A 93 -9.05 -7.88 17.21
CA ALA A 93 -9.35 -6.74 16.33
C ALA A 93 -8.34 -5.59 16.52
N PRO A 94 -8.04 -4.81 15.46
CA PRO A 94 -7.21 -3.63 15.58
C PRO A 94 -7.81 -2.63 16.57
N THR A 95 -6.96 -2.00 17.37
CA THR A 95 -7.38 -0.98 18.34
C THR A 95 -7.25 0.43 17.80
N ASP A 96 -6.37 0.63 16.82
CA ASP A 96 -6.07 1.92 16.21
C ASP A 96 -5.40 1.70 14.84
N ALA A 97 -5.11 2.78 14.13
CA ALA A 97 -4.27 2.79 12.94
C ALA A 97 -3.09 3.74 13.12
N GLN A 98 -1.90 3.32 12.70
CA GLN A 98 -0.71 4.16 12.69
C GLN A 98 -0.24 4.43 11.27
N ARG A 99 -0.05 5.71 10.97
CA ARG A 99 0.40 6.15 9.65
C ARG A 99 1.87 5.84 9.41
N LEU A 100 2.14 5.27 8.25
CA LEU A 100 3.45 5.10 7.65
C LEU A 100 3.51 5.92 6.37
N GLU A 101 4.49 6.80 6.26
CA GLU A 101 4.80 7.49 5.01
C GLU A 101 5.94 6.75 4.31
N VAL A 102 5.74 6.45 3.03
CA VAL A 102 6.68 5.78 2.14
C VAL A 102 6.90 6.70 0.95
N ARG A 103 8.17 7.02 0.67
CA ARG A 103 8.56 7.65 -0.58
C ARG A 103 8.72 6.55 -1.63
N ALA A 104 7.82 6.50 -2.60
CA ALA A 104 7.87 5.52 -3.67
C ALA A 104 8.87 5.97 -4.73
N GLU A 105 9.88 5.13 -4.97
CA GLU A 105 10.87 5.31 -6.03
C GLU A 105 10.67 4.21 -7.06
N ILE A 106 10.03 4.56 -8.17
CA ILE A 106 9.68 3.64 -9.26
C ILE A 106 10.52 4.03 -10.47
N GLU A 107 11.03 3.04 -11.19
CA GLU A 107 11.87 3.27 -12.35
C GLU A 107 11.12 4.09 -13.40
N GLY A 108 11.76 5.14 -13.93
CA GLY A 108 11.14 6.02 -14.94
C GLY A 108 10.04 6.94 -14.39
N ALA A 109 9.83 7.00 -13.08
CA ALA A 109 8.91 7.92 -12.43
C ALA A 109 9.66 8.94 -11.56
N GLN A 110 9.11 10.16 -11.46
CA GLN A 110 9.48 11.04 -10.36
C GLN A 110 9.00 10.42 -9.03
N PRO A 111 9.78 10.53 -7.93
CA PRO A 111 9.35 10.01 -6.64
C PRO A 111 8.03 10.64 -6.19
N PHE A 112 7.17 9.83 -5.60
CA PHE A 112 5.85 10.26 -5.14
C PHE A 112 5.53 9.67 -3.76
N LYS A 113 4.48 10.18 -3.11
CA LYS A 113 4.18 9.85 -1.72
C LYS A 113 3.12 8.75 -1.62
N VAL A 114 3.38 7.78 -0.76
CA VAL A 114 2.42 6.75 -0.37
C VAL A 114 2.27 6.79 1.15
N GLU A 115 1.06 7.01 1.62
CA GLU A 115 0.71 6.93 3.04
C GLU A 115 -0.08 5.65 3.28
N VAL A 116 0.35 4.87 4.28
CA VAL A 116 -0.29 3.63 4.70
C VAL A 116 -0.74 3.78 6.14
N ASP A 117 -2.05 3.79 6.37
CA ASP A 117 -2.62 3.72 7.71
C ASP A 117 -2.69 2.23 8.10
N VAL A 118 -1.69 1.79 8.86
CA VAL A 118 -1.48 0.39 9.23
C VAL A 118 -2.29 0.05 10.49
N PRO A 119 -3.14 -0.98 10.47
CA PRO A 119 -3.87 -1.41 11.67
C PRO A 119 -2.90 -1.92 12.73
N VAL A 120 -3.02 -1.39 13.94
CA VAL A 120 -2.19 -1.79 15.08
C VAL A 120 -3.03 -2.34 16.23
N TYR A 121 -2.40 -3.21 17.01
CA TYR A 121 -2.98 -3.93 18.12
C TYR A 121 -2.26 -3.50 19.39
N THR A 122 -2.94 -2.72 20.23
CA THR A 122 -2.42 -2.22 21.49
C THR A 122 -2.54 -3.30 22.56
N CYS A 123 -1.40 -3.69 23.13
CA CYS A 123 -1.35 -4.69 24.20
C CYS A 123 -2.03 -4.17 25.47
N ALA A 124 -3.02 -4.89 25.99
CA ALA A 124 -3.69 -4.55 27.25
C ALA A 124 -2.76 -4.65 28.47
N GLY A 125 -1.71 -5.48 28.41
CA GLY A 125 -0.77 -5.66 29.51
C GLY A 125 0.27 -4.55 29.67
N CYS A 126 0.79 -4.01 28.56
CA CYS A 126 1.88 -3.02 28.60
C CYS A 126 1.65 -1.75 27.77
N GLY A 127 0.51 -1.64 27.07
CA GLY A 127 0.15 -0.49 26.25
C GLY A 127 0.92 -0.36 24.92
N LYS A 128 1.83 -1.28 24.60
CA LYS A 128 2.62 -1.19 23.37
C LYS A 128 1.78 -1.59 22.16
N ALA A 129 1.78 -0.75 21.12
CA ALA A 129 1.20 -1.04 19.83
C ALA A 129 2.15 -1.92 18.98
N CYS A 130 1.58 -2.87 18.26
CA CYS A 130 2.31 -3.78 17.38
C CYS A 130 1.42 -4.23 16.22
N ILE A 131 2.03 -4.76 15.17
CA ILE A 131 1.32 -5.44 14.08
C ILE A 131 1.34 -6.95 14.34
N HIS A 132 0.32 -7.65 13.88
CA HIS A 132 0.27 -9.11 13.99
C HIS A 132 1.36 -9.79 13.16
N SER A 133 1.50 -9.40 11.90
CA SER A 133 2.46 -10.01 10.97
C SER A 133 2.84 -9.05 9.84
N ILE A 134 4.13 -9.00 9.49
CA ILE A 134 4.60 -8.27 8.30
C ILE A 134 3.95 -8.84 7.04
N LYS A 135 3.87 -10.17 6.92
CA LYS A 135 3.33 -10.83 5.72
C LYS A 135 1.86 -10.48 5.52
N GLU A 136 1.07 -10.52 6.59
CA GLU A 136 -0.36 -10.19 6.53
C GLU A 136 -0.54 -8.71 6.21
N THR A 137 0.21 -7.83 6.87
CA THR A 137 0.20 -6.37 6.61
C THR A 137 0.55 -6.05 5.15
N GLY A 138 1.64 -6.63 4.62
CA GLY A 138 2.03 -6.44 3.23
C GLY A 138 1.01 -6.98 2.24
N THR A 139 0.34 -8.10 2.56
CA THR A 139 -0.74 -8.64 1.72
C THR A 139 -1.96 -7.71 1.68
N LEU A 140 -2.34 -7.12 2.82
CA LEU A 140 -3.41 -6.12 2.88
C LEU A 140 -3.04 -4.88 2.06
N ALA A 141 -1.82 -4.36 2.22
CA ALA A 141 -1.33 -3.22 1.46
C ALA A 141 -1.28 -3.49 -0.05
N PHE A 142 -0.81 -4.67 -0.47
CA PHE A 142 -0.84 -5.10 -1.87
C PHE A 142 -2.25 -5.03 -2.46
N LYS A 143 -3.24 -5.58 -1.75
CA LYS A 143 -4.64 -5.56 -2.19
C LYS A 143 -5.21 -4.14 -2.19
N ALA A 144 -4.91 -3.35 -1.17
CA ALA A 144 -5.30 -1.95 -1.09
C ALA A 144 -4.74 -1.14 -2.27
N THR A 145 -3.50 -1.37 -2.69
CA THR A 145 -2.93 -0.79 -3.92
C THR A 145 -3.74 -1.19 -5.16
N GLY A 146 -4.12 -2.47 -5.26
CA GLY A 146 -5.00 -2.93 -6.34
C GLY A 146 -6.36 -2.23 -6.35
N HIS A 147 -6.96 -1.98 -5.19
CA HIS A 147 -8.20 -1.20 -5.06
C HIS A 147 -8.00 0.26 -5.43
N ALA A 148 -6.87 0.87 -5.02
CA ALA A 148 -6.53 2.24 -5.35
C ALA A 148 -6.37 2.44 -6.87
N TYR A 149 -5.73 1.51 -7.58
CA TYR A 149 -5.62 1.59 -9.04
C TYR A 149 -6.97 1.49 -9.74
N ARG A 150 -7.88 0.64 -9.23
CA ARG A 150 -9.23 0.53 -9.77
C ARG A 150 -10.04 1.82 -9.59
N SER A 151 -9.78 2.61 -8.55
CA SER A 151 -10.54 3.84 -8.30
C SER A 151 -10.19 4.99 -9.23
N ILE A 152 -9.09 4.90 -9.99
CA ILE A 152 -8.61 5.98 -10.88
C ILE A 152 -8.71 5.64 -12.37
N ASP A 153 -9.35 4.53 -12.73
CA ASP A 153 -9.58 4.08 -14.11
C ASP A 153 -8.31 3.95 -14.99
N ILE A 154 -7.15 3.68 -14.36
CA ILE A 154 -5.95 3.28 -15.10
C ILE A 154 -6.03 1.76 -15.30
N PRO A 155 -6.21 1.26 -16.54
CA PRO A 155 -6.26 -0.17 -16.78
C PRO A 155 -4.90 -0.80 -16.42
N PRO A 156 -4.86 -1.94 -15.70
CA PRO A 156 -3.65 -2.73 -15.63
C PRO A 156 -3.31 -3.19 -17.05
N THR A 157 -2.15 -2.77 -17.55
CA THR A 157 -1.67 -3.09 -18.90
C THR A 157 -1.35 -4.56 -19.07
#